data_AF-A0A947ADB5-F1
#
_entry.id   AF-A0A947ADB5-F1
#
_cell.length_a   1.000
_cell.length_b   1.000
_cell.length_c   1.000
_cell.angle_alpha   90.00
_cell.angle_beta   90.00
_cell.angle_gamma   90.00
#
_symmetry.space_group_name_H-M   'P 1'
#
loop_
_entity.id
_entity.type
_entity.pdbx_description
1 polymer ?
#
loop_
_entity_poly.entity_id
_entity_poly.type
_entity_poly.pdbx_seq_one_letter_code
_entity_poly.pdbx_strand_id
1 'polypeptide(L)' 'YTQADCLIHDKTNEVLAALLVAMDANPSMPKLYGVIYAIKDVTYNNQVTAQVAEVKAKKGDGDFNKLLNSGETWEIK' A
#
# COMPACT_ATOMS: atom_id res chain seq x y z
N TYR A 1 -24.02 -19.93 27.66
CA TYR A 1 -23.61 -19.08 26.53
C TYR A 1 -24.84 -18.68 25.75
N THR A 2 -24.90 -17.42 25.33
CA THR A 2 -25.94 -16.85 24.46
C THR A 2 -25.31 -16.41 23.15
N GLN A 3 -26.13 -16.01 22.18
CA GLN A 3 -25.64 -15.43 20.93
C GLN A 3 -24.72 -14.21 21.16
N ALA A 4 -24.88 -13.49 22.27
CA ALA A 4 -24.05 -12.34 22.61
C ALA A 4 -22.60 -12.72 22.97
N ASP A 5 -22.34 -13.99 23.30
CA ASP A 5 -20.99 -14.49 23.59
C ASP A 5 -20.23 -14.86 22.30
N CYS A 6 -20.90 -14.83 21.14
CA CYS A 6 -20.27 -15.10 19.86
C CYS A 6 -19.46 -13.91 19.37
N LEU A 7 -18.24 -14.17 18.90
CA LEU A 7 -17.42 -13.19 18.21
C LEU A 7 -18.12 -12.71 16.93
N ILE A 8 -18.25 -11.40 16.76
CA ILE A 8 -18.77 -10.78 15.54
C ILE A 8 -17.59 -10.44 14.63
N HIS A 9 -17.64 -10.92 13.38
CA HIS A 9 -16.58 -10.66 12.41
C HIS A 9 -16.56 -9.20 11.95
N ASP A 10 -15.39 -8.56 12.04
CA ASP A 10 -15.11 -7.25 11.47
C ASP A 10 -14.17 -7.40 10.26
N LYS A 11 -14.70 -7.10 9.07
CA LYS A 11 -13.98 -7.18 7.80
C LYS A 11 -12.80 -6.20 7.68
N THR A 12 -12.67 -5.23 8.57
CA THR A 12 -11.54 -4.29 8.59
C THR A 12 -10.43 -4.72 9.54
N ASN A 13 -10.65 -5.79 10.32
CA ASN A 13 -9.69 -6.33 11.26
C ASN A 13 -8.91 -7.49 10.62
N GLU A 14 -7.63 -7.26 10.36
CA GLU A 14 -6.73 -8.24 9.72
C GLU A 14 -6.57 -9.52 10.55
N VAL A 15 -6.51 -9.41 11.88
CA VAL A 15 -6.33 -10.57 12.77
C VAL A 15 -7.55 -11.48 12.73
N LEU A 16 -8.75 -10.92 12.73
CA LEU A 16 -9.99 -11.69 12.61
C LEU A 16 -10.11 -12.35 11.24
N ALA A 17 -9.72 -11.64 10.17
CA ALA A 17 -9.68 -12.21 8.83
C ALA A 17 -8.71 -13.39 8.74
N ALA A 18 -7.50 -13.26 9.30
CA ALA A 18 -6.50 -14.33 9.32
C ALA A 18 -6.98 -15.55 10.12
N LEU A 19 -7.63 -15.32 11.26
CA LEU A 19 -8.24 -16.39 12.06
C LEU A 19 -9.28 -17.18 11.24
N LEU A 20 -10.18 -16.49 10.56
CA LEU A 20 -11.18 -17.14 9.70
C LEU A 20 -10.51 -17.97 8.60
N VAL A 21 -9.54 -17.40 7.86
CA VAL A 21 -8.84 -18.13 6.78
C VAL A 21 -8.16 -19.40 7.30
N ALA A 22 -7.54 -19.33 8.48
CA ALA A 22 -6.93 -20.50 9.11
C ALA A 22 -7.98 -21.57 9.49
N MET A 23 -9.19 -21.17 9.89
CA MET A 23 -10.29 -22.10 10.15
C MET A 23 -10.77 -22.77 8.86
N ASP A 24 -10.90 -22.04 7.75
CA ASP A 24 -11.33 -22.62 6.46
C ASP A 24 -10.38 -23.70 5.93
N ALA A 25 -9.08 -23.54 6.20
CA ALA A 25 -8.06 -24.49 5.80
C ALA A 25 -8.23 -25.87 6.45
N ASN A 26 -8.94 -25.96 7.58
CA ASN A 26 -9.26 -27.23 8.23
C ASN A 26 -10.50 -27.88 7.56
N PRO A 27 -10.39 -29.07 6.95
CA PRO A 27 -11.53 -29.74 6.32
C PRO A 27 -12.69 -30.08 7.26
N SER A 28 -12.43 -30.15 8.57
CA SER A 28 -13.46 -30.43 9.59
C SER A 28 -14.23 -29.19 10.02
N MET A 29 -13.88 -28.01 9.50
CA MET A 29 -14.51 -26.72 9.81
C MET A 29 -15.43 -26.26 8.67
N PRO A 30 -16.42 -25.41 8.97
CA PRO A 30 -17.29 -24.84 7.94
C PRO A 30 -16.49 -24.01 6.93
N LYS A 31 -16.96 -24.03 5.68
CA LYS A 31 -16.41 -23.19 4.62
C LYS A 31 -16.88 -21.75 4.73
N LEU A 32 -15.97 -20.83 4.47
CA LEU A 32 -16.22 -19.39 4.52
C LEU A 32 -16.81 -18.87 3.22
N TYR A 33 -17.74 -17.92 3.34
CA TYR A 33 -18.35 -17.22 2.22
C TYR A 33 -18.50 -15.72 2.55
N GLY A 34 -18.38 -14.86 1.54
CA GLY A 34 -18.57 -13.42 1.67
C GLY A 34 -17.26 -12.62 1.74
N VAL A 35 -17.31 -11.44 2.35
CA VAL A 35 -16.16 -10.52 2.46
C VAL A 35 -15.40 -10.81 3.75
N ILE A 36 -14.21 -11.39 3.61
CA ILE A 36 -13.37 -11.77 4.75
C ILE A 36 -12.50 -10.60 5.23
N TYR A 37 -11.91 -9.86 4.30
CA TYR A 37 -11.11 -8.67 4.59
C TYR A 37 -11.32 -7.59 3.53
N ALA A 38 -11.51 -6.34 3.95
CA ALA A 38 -11.64 -5.19 3.07
C ALA A 38 -11.11 -3.93 3.75
N ILE A 39 -10.05 -3.37 3.17
CA ILE A 39 -9.42 -2.12 3.62
C ILE A 39 -9.22 -1.17 2.44
N LYS A 40 -9.26 0.14 2.72
CA LYS A 40 -8.78 1.16 1.79
C LYS A 40 -7.36 1.52 2.18
N ASP A 41 -6.41 1.22 1.30
CA ASP A 41 -4.99 1.52 1.52
C ASP A 41 -4.39 2.15 0.25
N VAL A 42 -3.18 2.69 0.38
CA VAL A 42 -2.40 3.24 -0.73
C VAL A 42 -1.97 2.14 -1.69
N THR A 43 -2.03 2.42 -2.98
CA THR A 43 -1.52 1.51 -4.01
C THR A 43 -0.07 1.84 -4.33
N TYR A 44 0.66 0.84 -4.81
CA TYR A 44 2.02 1.03 -5.31
C TYR A 44 2.12 2.19 -6.31
N ASN A 45 1.23 2.24 -7.31
CA ASN A 45 1.23 3.28 -8.33
C ASN A 45 1.03 4.68 -7.73
N ASN A 46 0.09 4.82 -6.79
CA ASN A 46 -0.16 6.10 -6.12
C ASN A 46 1.08 6.56 -5.36
N GLN A 47 1.78 5.64 -4.69
CA GLN A 47 3.01 5.95 -3.97
C GLN A 47 4.15 6.37 -4.93
N VAL A 48 4.34 5.66 -6.05
CA VAL A 48 5.37 6.01 -7.05
C VAL A 48 5.11 7.40 -7.61
N THR A 49 3.87 7.72 -7.98
CA THR A 49 3.50 9.06 -8.45
C THR A 49 3.75 10.12 -7.39
N ALA A 50 3.39 9.85 -6.13
CA ALA A 50 3.64 10.78 -5.02
C ALA A 50 5.14 11.04 -4.81
N GLN A 51 5.98 10.00 -4.87
CA GLN A 51 7.44 10.14 -4.75
C GLN A 51 8.03 11.02 -5.86
N VAL A 52 7.61 10.80 -7.12
CA VAL A 52 8.06 11.63 -8.24
C VAL A 52 7.64 13.09 -8.07
N ALA A 53 6.39 13.34 -7.65
CA ALA A 53 5.89 14.68 -7.41
C ALA A 53 6.67 15.38 -6.28
N GLU A 54 6.96 14.67 -5.19
CA GLU A 54 7.75 15.20 -4.07
C GLU A 54 9.16 15.61 -4.51
N VAL A 55 9.84 14.78 -5.31
CA VAL A 55 11.18 15.09 -5.81
C VAL A 55 11.15 16.28 -6.77
N LYS A 56 10.16 16.34 -7.67
CA LYS A 56 9.99 17.49 -8.57
C LYS A 56 9.70 18.79 -7.82
N ALA A 57 8.89 18.74 -6.78
CA ALA A 57 8.64 19.91 -5.93
C ALA A 57 9.91 20.44 -5.25
N LYS A 58 10.85 19.53 -4.89
CA LYS A 58 12.13 19.90 -4.27
C LYS A 58 13.21 20.35 -5.26
N LYS A 59 13.29 19.71 -6.43
CA LYS A 59 14.39 19.91 -7.41
C LYS A 59 13.99 20.76 -8.62
N GLY A 60 12.70 21.07 -8.78
CA GLY A 60 12.13 21.63 -10.00
C GLY A 60 11.88 20.58 -11.08
N ASP A 61 11.34 21.00 -12.22
CA ASP A 61 10.98 20.11 -13.35
C ASP A 61 12.16 19.43 -14.05
N GLY A 62 13.39 19.79 -13.64
CA GLY A 62 14.62 19.36 -14.28
C GLY A 62 14.94 20.27 -15.48
N ASP A 63 16.19 20.69 -15.58
CA ASP A 63 16.71 21.45 -16.71
C ASP A 63 17.91 20.70 -17.26
N PHE A 64 17.77 20.21 -18.49
CA PHE A 64 18.80 19.39 -19.14
C PHE A 64 20.10 20.16 -19.34
N ASN A 65 20.02 21.46 -19.65
CA ASN A 65 21.21 22.29 -19.81
C ASN A 65 21.90 22.51 -18.45
N LYS A 66 21.14 22.75 -17.37
CA LYS A 66 21.73 22.83 -16.02
C LYS A 66 22.39 21.53 -15.61
N LEU A 67 21.81 20.38 -15.96
CA LEU A 67 22.38 19.08 -15.66
C LEU A 67 23.71 18.83 -16.42
N LEU A 68 23.73 19.13 -17.72
CA LEU A 68 24.94 19.02 -18.53
C LEU A 68 26.08 19.91 -17.99
N ASN A 69 25.73 21.09 -17.50
CA ASN A 69 26.68 22.08 -17.00
C ASN A 69 26.83 22.06 -15.46
N SER A 70 26.33 21.03 -14.75
CA SER A 70 26.46 20.96 -13.29
C SER A 70 27.83 20.45 -12.81
N GLY A 71 28.67 19.97 -13.73
CA GLY A 71 30.05 19.55 -13.46
C GLY A 71 31.06 20.69 -13.66
N GLU A 72 32.36 20.37 -13.67
CA GLU A 72 33.38 21.37 -13.99
C GLU A 72 33.43 21.61 -15.51
N THR A 73 32.93 22.76 -15.94
CA THR A 73 32.99 23.22 -17.33
C THR A 73 33.92 24.42 -17.45
N TRP A 74 34.72 24.49 -18.52
CA TRP A 74 35.54 25.65 -18.85
C TRP A 74 35.05 26.33 -20.13
N GLU A 75 35.07 27.66 -20.13
CA GLU A 75 34.72 28.48 -21.29
C GLU A 75 36.03 28.92 -21.98
N ILE A 76 36.18 28.61 -23.28
CA ILE A 76 37.36 29.02 -24.07
C ILE A 76 37.07 30.40 -24.68
N LYS A 77 37.96 31.37 -24.44
CA LYS A 77 37.94 32.71 -25.06
C LYS A 77 38.98 32.82 -26.16
#